data_AF-C7DHZ0-F1
#
_entry.id   AF-C7DHZ0-F1
#
_cell.length_a   1.000
_cell.length_b   1.000
_cell.length_c   1.000
_cell.angle_alpha   90.00
_cell.angle_beta   90.00
_cell.angle_gamma   90.00
#
_symmetry.space_group_name_H-M   'P 1'
#
loop_
_entity.id
_entity.type
_entity.pdbx_description
1 polymer ?
#
loop_
_entity_poly.entity_id
_entity_poly.type
_entity_poly.pdbx_seq_one_letter_code
_entity_poly.pdbx_strand_id
1 'polypeptide(L)'
;MVGESPLKGGSLLSCLANKPPRVRFSPPALLLSYSLCAVNAPRPCLSCKMTSHGVALKFTYDNTYAYGDRMIGEIFRVLNHTAPEFPKGFKWLNATRQISMSDLRGCVVVLDFWTYCCINCMHMAHTLEKLEDYYRGKPVVIIGVHSAKFKNEQDSNNIKEAISRYEMRHPVIVDEKMHMWHEYFVNSWPTLVIIGPDGKIKYKRAGEATPGMISAIIDHILEESGPSLAKEPPKIFAEQEHSARKLRYPGKLCMSPDGTKIAISNSNANEIVIIDAKSLAVLDTAGNGAKGLSDGSFETSEFYRPQGLEWVGNRIYIADTENNAVREINLDDRTVATVLGTGRLGQPGSPWDFSAGTKISINSPWDLSYDEKSGSLFIAMAGTHQIWEYIMRDGTAAPYAGNCAENIIDGNLKEASFAQPSGIWVDGNEIYVADSEASAIRSINMKDGYASTITGSGLFTFGDQDGSLASARLQHPIGVSAKDGLIYVADTYNSAIREIDVKANRITTLVSGPGRKSACRFGDPKCDTLQLYEPNDVKPFGRALIIADTNNNLIRRFDIDEKILETLQIKWQPEGKSQ
;
A
#
# COMPACT_ATOMS: atom_id res chain seq x y z
N MET A 1 2.24 -4.44 -58.67
CA MET A 1 2.04 -4.30 -60.14
C MET A 1 0.93 -5.26 -60.49
N VAL A 2 -0.30 -4.89 -60.86
CA VAL A 2 -0.89 -3.69 -61.48
C VAL A 2 -2.30 -3.55 -60.82
N GLY A 3 -2.71 -2.43 -60.21
CA GLY A 3 -3.29 -1.21 -60.84
C GLY A 3 -4.73 -1.48 -61.31
N GLU A 4 -5.80 -0.73 -61.06
CA GLU A 4 -6.07 0.63 -60.55
C GLU A 4 -7.57 0.72 -60.15
N SER A 5 -7.91 1.54 -59.16
CA SER A 5 -9.29 2.04 -58.87
C SER A 5 -9.69 3.14 -59.89
N PRO A 6 -10.94 3.68 -59.97
CA PRO A 6 -11.38 4.69 -58.96
C PRO A 6 -12.91 5.04 -58.83
N LEU A 7 -13.29 5.64 -57.67
CA LEU A 7 -14.28 6.76 -57.44
C LEU A 7 -15.78 6.56 -57.79
N LYS A 8 -16.83 7.22 -57.26
CA LYS A 8 -17.15 8.22 -56.20
C LYS A 8 -18.69 8.36 -56.17
N GLY A 9 -19.26 8.88 -55.07
CA GLY A 9 -20.47 9.74 -55.11
C GLY A 9 -21.70 9.23 -54.36
N GLY A 10 -22.14 9.98 -53.34
CA GLY A 10 -23.32 9.68 -52.50
C GLY A 10 -24.52 10.59 -52.74
N SER A 11 -25.56 10.44 -51.91
CA SER A 11 -26.48 11.52 -51.46
C SER A 11 -27.40 11.04 -50.33
N LEU A 12 -27.73 11.98 -49.44
CA LEU A 12 -28.76 11.88 -48.38
C LEU A 12 -30.18 11.97 -48.97
N LEU A 13 -31.18 11.35 -48.33
CA LEU A 13 -32.41 12.04 -47.88
C LEU A 13 -33.28 11.15 -46.95
N SER A 14 -34.08 11.85 -46.15
CA SER A 14 -34.72 11.49 -44.89
C SER A 14 -36.18 11.02 -44.99
N CYS A 15 -36.66 10.53 -43.83
CA CYS A 15 -38.06 10.49 -43.33
C CYS A 15 -38.95 9.30 -43.73
N LEU A 16 -39.42 8.54 -42.73
CA LEU A 16 -40.83 8.54 -42.32
C LEU A 16 -41.05 7.78 -41.00
N ALA A 17 -42.03 8.27 -40.25
CA ALA A 17 -42.40 7.91 -38.89
C ALA A 17 -43.19 6.59 -38.78
N ASN A 18 -43.15 5.94 -37.62
CA ASN A 18 -44.34 5.35 -36.98
C ASN A 18 -44.09 5.01 -35.50
N LYS A 19 -45.06 5.34 -34.65
CA LYS A 19 -45.18 4.97 -33.22
C LYS A 19 -46.29 3.89 -33.06
N PRO A 20 -46.42 3.23 -31.89
CA PRO A 20 -46.49 1.76 -31.78
C PRO A 20 -47.85 1.23 -31.25
N PRO A 21 -48.03 -0.10 -31.08
CA PRO A 21 -49.08 -0.62 -30.19
C PRO A 21 -48.56 -0.92 -28.78
N ARG A 22 -49.44 -0.71 -27.80
CA ARG A 22 -49.27 -1.02 -26.36
C ARG A 22 -49.68 -2.46 -26.07
N VAL A 23 -48.93 -3.14 -25.19
CA VAL A 23 -49.40 -4.34 -24.47
C VAL A 23 -49.11 -4.17 -22.97
N ARG A 24 -50.10 -4.50 -22.14
CA ARG A 24 -50.10 -4.46 -20.66
C ARG A 24 -49.47 -5.72 -20.07
N PHE A 25 -48.74 -5.58 -18.96
CA PHE A 25 -48.50 -6.66 -17.99
C PHE A 25 -48.69 -6.17 -16.55
N SER A 26 -49.30 -7.03 -15.73
CA SER A 26 -49.41 -6.94 -14.26
C SER A 26 -48.25 -7.71 -13.58
N PRO A 27 -47.92 -7.45 -12.30
CA PRO A 27 -46.58 -7.64 -11.73
C PRO A 27 -46.35 -9.02 -11.07
N PRO A 28 -45.09 -9.39 -10.81
CA PRO A 28 -44.71 -9.60 -9.40
C PRO A 28 -43.27 -9.22 -9.00
N ALA A 29 -43.11 -9.02 -7.68
CA ALA A 29 -41.93 -9.22 -6.82
C ALA A 29 -40.63 -8.42 -7.10
N LEU A 30 -40.40 -7.39 -6.28
CA LEU A 30 -39.11 -6.73 -6.10
C LEU A 30 -38.18 -7.55 -5.21
N LEU A 31 -37.07 -8.00 -5.77
CA LEU A 31 -35.79 -8.29 -5.10
C LEU A 31 -34.72 -7.70 -6.03
N LEU A 32 -34.07 -6.63 -5.61
CA LEU A 32 -33.15 -5.86 -6.46
C LEU A 32 -31.89 -5.42 -5.70
N SER A 33 -30.95 -6.34 -5.59
CA SER A 33 -29.53 -6.02 -5.43
C SER A 33 -29.02 -5.27 -6.66
N TYR A 34 -28.41 -4.10 -6.49
CA TYR A 34 -27.61 -3.46 -7.53
C TYR A 34 -26.43 -2.67 -6.95
N SER A 35 -25.23 -3.21 -7.17
CA SER A 35 -24.01 -2.40 -7.29
C SER A 35 -23.77 -2.17 -8.78
N LEU A 36 -23.63 -0.92 -9.21
CA LEU A 36 -23.18 -0.56 -10.55
C LEU A 36 -22.31 0.70 -10.48
N CYS A 37 -21.05 0.53 -10.88
CA CYS A 37 -20.12 1.59 -11.25
C CYS A 37 -20.73 2.49 -12.33
N ALA A 38 -20.53 3.81 -12.19
CA ALA A 38 -20.76 4.77 -13.26
C ALA A 38 -19.45 5.51 -13.55
N VAL A 39 -18.86 5.19 -14.70
CA VAL A 39 -17.79 5.94 -15.37
C VAL A 39 -18.43 6.78 -16.48
N ASN A 40 -17.98 8.03 -16.61
CA ASN A 40 -18.28 9.08 -17.62
C ASN A 40 -19.24 10.20 -17.22
N ALA A 41 -18.66 11.40 -17.01
CA ALA A 41 -19.32 12.70 -17.07
C ALA A 41 -18.35 13.76 -17.63
N PRO A 42 -18.78 14.74 -18.44
CA PRO A 42 -17.89 15.73 -19.03
C PRO A 42 -17.55 16.90 -18.10
N ARG A 43 -16.35 17.47 -18.27
CA ARG A 43 -15.86 18.67 -17.57
C ARG A 43 -16.64 19.94 -17.99
N PRO A 44 -16.93 20.90 -17.09
CA PRO A 44 -17.43 22.22 -17.49
C PRO A 44 -16.31 23.27 -17.63
N CYS A 45 -16.44 24.12 -18.65
CA CYS A 45 -15.63 25.32 -18.88
C CYS A 45 -16.14 26.50 -18.03
N LEU A 46 -15.23 27.26 -17.38
CA LEU A 46 -15.55 28.54 -16.75
C LEU A 46 -15.44 29.69 -17.78
N SER A 47 -16.42 30.60 -17.78
CA SER A 47 -16.23 31.97 -18.28
C SER A 47 -16.70 32.96 -17.22
N CYS A 48 -15.89 34.00 -16.98
CA CYS A 48 -16.09 34.99 -15.93
C CYS A 48 -16.25 36.37 -16.59
N LYS A 49 -17.29 37.12 -16.23
CA LYS A 49 -17.44 38.55 -16.57
C LYS A 49 -17.80 39.33 -15.31
N MET A 50 -16.97 40.32 -14.97
CA MET A 50 -17.19 41.23 -13.84
C MET A 50 -18.04 42.43 -14.26
N THR A 51 -18.99 42.82 -13.41
CA THR A 51 -19.50 44.19 -13.31
C THR A 51 -19.62 44.61 -11.85
N SER A 52 -19.42 45.91 -11.62
CA SER A 52 -19.32 46.57 -10.32
C SER A 52 -20.60 46.43 -9.48
N HIS A 53 -20.41 46.24 -8.17
CA HIS A 53 -21.38 46.07 -7.08
C HIS A 53 -21.70 44.61 -6.68
N GLY A 54 -20.98 44.12 -5.66
CA GLY A 54 -21.37 43.00 -4.80
C GLY A 54 -21.17 41.60 -5.37
N VAL A 55 -20.26 40.81 -4.78
CA VAL A 55 -20.04 39.41 -5.15
C VAL A 55 -21.21 38.55 -4.65
N ALA A 56 -22.12 38.18 -5.55
CA ALA A 56 -23.04 37.06 -5.38
C ALA A 56 -22.66 35.98 -6.41
N LEU A 57 -22.06 34.88 -5.95
CA LEU A 57 -21.85 33.69 -6.76
C LEU A 57 -23.20 32.97 -6.95
N LYS A 58 -23.90 33.32 -8.02
CA LYS A 58 -25.14 32.64 -8.40
C LYS A 58 -24.78 31.39 -9.22
N PHE A 59 -24.74 30.23 -8.57
CA PHE A 59 -24.69 28.94 -9.25
C PHE A 59 -26.08 28.64 -9.80
N THR A 60 -26.25 28.69 -11.13
CA THR A 60 -27.43 28.11 -11.77
C THR A 60 -27.12 26.64 -12.08
N TYR A 61 -27.51 25.75 -11.15
CA TYR A 61 -27.64 24.33 -11.41
C TYR A 61 -29.09 24.03 -11.82
N ASP A 62 -29.24 23.42 -12.98
CA ASP A 62 -30.55 23.01 -13.50
C ASP A 62 -31.01 21.72 -12.79
N ASN A 63 -32.12 21.84 -12.06
CA ASN A 63 -33.10 20.83 -11.67
C ASN A 63 -32.63 19.41 -11.31
N THR A 64 -31.93 19.24 -10.18
CA THR A 64 -31.88 17.97 -9.42
C THR A 64 -31.72 18.18 -7.90
N TYR A 65 -32.35 19.18 -7.30
CA TYR A 65 -32.33 19.33 -5.82
C TYR A 65 -33.73 19.57 -5.23
N ALA A 66 -34.49 18.48 -5.17
CA ALA A 66 -35.48 18.27 -4.12
C ALA A 66 -35.34 16.88 -3.46
N TYR A 67 -34.30 16.10 -3.85
CA TYR A 67 -34.02 14.75 -3.34
C TYR A 67 -32.77 14.70 -2.44
N GLY A 68 -31.83 15.65 -2.57
CA GLY A 68 -30.57 15.68 -1.80
C GLY A 68 -30.75 15.96 -0.30
N ASP A 69 -31.59 16.94 0.07
CA ASP A 69 -31.81 17.29 1.48
C ASP A 69 -32.65 16.25 2.24
N ARG A 70 -33.51 15.51 1.54
CA ARG A 70 -34.19 14.34 2.12
C ARG A 70 -33.27 13.14 2.26
N MET A 71 -32.30 12.96 1.37
CA MET A 71 -31.38 11.82 1.42
C MET A 71 -30.38 11.93 2.59
N ILE A 72 -29.89 13.13 2.92
CA ILE A 72 -29.10 13.36 4.13
C ILE A 72 -29.96 13.10 5.38
N GLY A 73 -31.18 13.63 5.43
CA GLY A 73 -32.10 13.41 6.55
C GLY A 73 -32.59 11.96 6.72
N GLU A 74 -32.72 11.18 5.65
CA GLU A 74 -33.12 9.77 5.69
C GLU A 74 -31.95 8.81 5.96
N ILE A 75 -30.73 9.11 5.50
CA ILE A 75 -29.51 8.37 5.91
C ILE A 75 -29.27 8.51 7.43
N PHE A 76 -29.48 9.71 7.99
CA PHE A 76 -29.43 9.92 9.45
C PHE A 76 -30.53 9.16 10.22
N ARG A 77 -31.68 8.87 9.60
CA ARG A 77 -32.76 8.07 10.22
C ARG A 77 -32.49 6.57 10.23
N VAL A 78 -31.63 6.06 9.32
CA VAL A 78 -31.24 4.64 9.26
C VAL A 78 -30.02 4.34 10.16
N LEU A 79 -29.28 5.34 10.63
CA LEU A 79 -28.05 5.15 11.42
C LEU A 79 -28.18 5.38 12.94
N ASN A 80 -29.34 5.79 13.47
CA ASN A 80 -29.51 6.11 14.90
C ASN A 80 -29.58 4.89 15.85
N HIS A 81 -28.83 3.83 15.54
CA HIS A 81 -28.66 2.64 16.37
C HIS A 81 -27.60 2.91 17.45
N THR A 82 -27.87 2.41 18.66
CA THR A 82 -26.85 2.37 19.71
C THR A 82 -25.69 1.50 19.24
N ALA A 83 -24.47 2.03 19.34
CA ALA A 83 -23.27 1.28 19.03
C ALA A 83 -23.14 0.08 19.99
N PRO A 84 -22.86 -1.12 19.49
CA PRO A 84 -22.60 -2.28 20.33
C PRO A 84 -21.44 -2.06 21.31
N GLU A 85 -21.54 -2.68 22.49
CA GLU A 85 -20.48 -2.65 23.49
C GLU A 85 -19.24 -3.42 23.02
N PHE A 86 -18.04 -2.97 23.40
CA PHE A 86 -16.83 -3.70 23.06
C PHE A 86 -16.79 -5.05 23.79
N PRO A 87 -16.55 -6.17 23.09
CA PRO A 87 -16.56 -7.49 23.72
C PRO A 87 -15.56 -7.62 24.86
N LYS A 88 -15.99 -8.27 25.95
CA LYS A 88 -15.12 -8.53 27.10
C LYS A 88 -14.04 -9.56 26.76
N GLY A 89 -12.83 -9.34 27.25
CA GLY A 89 -11.70 -10.26 27.09
C GLY A 89 -10.96 -10.12 25.76
N PHE A 90 -11.37 -9.19 24.89
CA PHE A 90 -10.59 -8.87 23.69
C PHE A 90 -9.27 -8.22 24.09
N LYS A 91 -8.20 -8.54 23.35
CA LYS A 91 -6.89 -7.93 23.57
C LYS A 91 -6.90 -6.51 23.01
N TRP A 92 -6.36 -5.58 23.79
CA TRP A 92 -6.14 -4.20 23.39
C TRP A 92 -4.65 -3.91 23.31
N LEU A 93 -4.25 -3.24 22.24
CA LEU A 93 -2.92 -2.70 22.02
C LEU A 93 -2.99 -1.17 22.13
N ASN A 94 -1.89 -0.52 22.51
CA ASN A 94 -1.84 0.93 22.78
C ASN A 94 -2.89 1.46 23.79
N ALA A 95 -3.42 0.59 24.65
CA ALA A 95 -4.35 0.96 25.71
C ALA A 95 -3.82 0.52 27.07
N THR A 96 -4.04 1.33 28.11
CA THR A 96 -3.64 1.00 29.49
C THR A 96 -4.51 -0.09 30.12
N ARG A 97 -5.71 -0.30 29.58
CA ARG A 97 -6.70 -1.29 30.01
C ARG A 97 -7.71 -1.55 28.89
N GLN A 98 -8.58 -2.53 29.10
CA GLN A 98 -9.77 -2.71 28.26
C GLN A 98 -10.66 -1.46 28.35
N ILE A 99 -11.09 -0.96 27.19
CA ILE A 99 -12.00 0.19 27.05
C ILE A 99 -13.44 -0.34 26.86
N SER A 100 -14.41 0.39 27.41
CA SER A 100 -15.84 0.17 27.23
C SER A 100 -16.50 1.41 26.61
N MET A 101 -17.67 1.25 26.00
CA MET A 101 -18.47 2.38 25.52
C MET A 101 -18.83 3.37 26.63
N SER A 102 -18.91 2.90 27.88
CA SER A 102 -19.14 3.76 29.04
C SER A 102 -17.98 4.72 29.33
N ASP A 103 -16.74 4.31 29.01
CA ASP A 103 -15.54 5.15 29.15
C ASP A 103 -15.50 6.29 28.12
N LEU A 104 -16.24 6.13 27.02
CA LEU A 104 -16.24 7.04 25.86
C LEU A 104 -17.45 7.98 25.84
N ARG A 105 -18.26 7.98 26.91
CA ARG A 105 -19.43 8.86 27.02
C ARG A 105 -19.01 10.32 26.91
N GLY A 106 -19.73 11.09 26.09
CA GLY A 106 -19.40 12.49 25.85
C GLY A 106 -18.33 12.71 24.78
N CYS A 107 -17.77 11.66 24.18
CA CYS A 107 -16.80 11.76 23.09
C CYS A 107 -17.39 11.34 21.74
N VAL A 108 -16.90 11.95 20.66
CA VAL A 108 -17.05 11.39 19.32
C VAL A 108 -16.04 10.27 19.16
N VAL A 109 -16.48 9.07 18.81
CA VAL A 109 -15.60 7.91 18.63
C VAL A 109 -15.52 7.56 17.16
N VAL A 110 -14.31 7.41 16.63
CA VAL A 110 -14.07 6.93 15.27
C VAL A 110 -13.52 5.52 15.38
N LEU A 111 -14.31 4.53 14.94
CA LEU A 111 -13.83 3.17 14.74
C LEU A 111 -13.30 3.04 13.32
N ASP A 112 -12.06 2.58 13.19
CA ASP A 112 -11.45 2.22 11.92
C ASP A 112 -11.33 0.71 11.83
N PHE A 113 -12.11 0.06 10.96
CA PHE A 113 -12.00 -1.37 10.71
C PHE A 113 -10.93 -1.59 9.64
N TRP A 114 -9.79 -2.12 10.06
CA TRP A 114 -8.57 -2.15 9.25
C TRP A 114 -7.83 -3.48 9.38
N THR A 115 -6.89 -3.71 8.48
CA THR A 115 -5.91 -4.80 8.51
C THR A 115 -4.59 -4.25 7.95
N TYR A 116 -3.44 -4.68 8.46
CA TYR A 116 -2.19 -4.00 8.15
C TYR A 116 -1.56 -4.40 6.81
N CYS A 117 -2.07 -5.45 6.15
CA CYS A 117 -1.64 -5.83 4.80
C CYS A 117 -2.17 -4.89 3.71
N CYS A 118 -3.33 -4.28 3.93
CA CYS A 118 -4.10 -3.61 2.88
C CYS A 118 -3.61 -2.17 2.66
N ILE A 119 -3.22 -1.84 1.44
CA ILE A 119 -2.72 -0.52 1.06
C ILE A 119 -3.75 0.59 1.33
N ASN A 120 -5.04 0.29 1.11
CA ASN A 120 -6.12 1.23 1.39
C ASN A 120 -6.21 1.56 2.90
N CYS A 121 -5.91 0.60 3.78
CA CYS A 121 -5.84 0.83 5.23
C CYS A 121 -4.60 1.64 5.61
N MET A 122 -3.46 1.42 4.95
CA MET A 122 -2.24 2.21 5.19
C MET A 122 -2.45 3.69 4.86
N HIS A 123 -3.11 4.01 3.73
CA HIS A 123 -3.49 5.39 3.40
C HIS A 123 -4.40 6.02 4.46
N MET A 124 -5.29 5.21 5.05
CA MET A 124 -6.15 5.66 6.13
C MET A 124 -5.37 5.90 7.44
N ALA A 125 -4.34 5.12 7.74
CA ALA A 125 -3.51 5.36 8.93
C ALA A 125 -2.91 6.79 8.94
N HIS A 126 -2.40 7.28 7.81
CA HIS A 126 -1.93 8.68 7.68
C HIS A 126 -3.06 9.70 7.83
N THR A 127 -4.23 9.39 7.29
CA THR A 127 -5.42 10.24 7.46
C THR A 127 -5.81 10.34 8.92
N LEU A 128 -5.78 9.24 9.66
CA LEU A 128 -6.10 9.18 11.08
C LEU A 128 -5.03 9.87 11.94
N GLU A 129 -3.74 9.76 11.62
CA GLU A 129 -2.65 10.49 12.30
C GLU A 129 -2.90 12.00 12.28
N LYS A 130 -3.27 12.55 11.10
CA LYS A 130 -3.62 13.97 10.95
C LYS A 130 -4.84 14.37 11.76
N LEU A 131 -5.85 13.49 11.84
CA LEU A 131 -7.06 13.74 12.61
C LEU A 131 -6.79 13.71 14.12
N GLU A 132 -5.98 12.77 14.60
CA GLU A 132 -5.53 12.74 15.99
C GLU A 132 -4.81 14.04 16.39
N ASP A 133 -3.97 14.58 15.50
CA ASP A 133 -3.29 15.86 15.72
C ASP A 133 -4.28 17.02 15.73
N TYR A 134 -5.21 17.05 14.77
CA TYR A 134 -6.22 18.11 14.66
C TYR A 134 -7.19 18.15 15.84
N TYR A 135 -7.55 16.98 16.37
CA TYR A 135 -8.48 16.83 17.50
C TYR A 135 -7.78 16.73 18.86
N ARG A 136 -6.46 16.96 18.94
CA ARG A 136 -5.71 16.88 20.19
C ARG A 136 -6.35 17.77 21.28
N GLY A 137 -6.71 17.15 22.40
CA GLY A 137 -7.36 17.82 23.52
C GLY A 137 -8.88 18.04 23.37
N LYS A 138 -9.48 17.70 22.23
CA LYS A 138 -10.94 17.68 22.05
C LYS A 138 -11.49 16.31 22.45
N PRO A 139 -12.80 16.19 22.74
CA PRO A 139 -13.43 14.91 23.12
C PRO A 139 -13.68 14.03 21.88
N VAL A 140 -12.60 13.68 21.17
CA VAL A 140 -12.61 12.78 20.01
C VAL A 140 -11.62 11.65 20.28
N VAL A 141 -12.06 10.42 20.05
CA VAL A 141 -11.26 9.22 20.28
C VAL A 141 -11.27 8.38 19.01
N ILE A 142 -10.09 8.11 18.46
CA ILE A 142 -9.92 7.15 17.36
C ILE A 142 -9.56 5.80 17.97
N ILE A 143 -10.16 4.73 17.46
CA ILE A 143 -9.89 3.34 17.86
C ILE A 143 -9.79 2.50 16.59
N GLY A 144 -8.66 1.82 16.42
CA GLY A 144 -8.51 0.82 15.38
C GLY A 144 -9.17 -0.49 15.80
N VAL A 145 -9.97 -1.10 14.93
CA VAL A 145 -10.53 -2.44 15.08
C VAL A 145 -9.84 -3.33 14.06
N HIS A 146 -8.73 -3.94 14.48
CA HIS A 146 -7.91 -4.77 13.59
C HIS A 146 -8.63 -6.10 13.32
N SER A 147 -9.13 -6.25 12.09
CA SER A 147 -9.89 -7.41 11.60
C SER A 147 -9.07 -8.10 10.52
N ALA A 148 -8.35 -9.16 10.89
CA ALA A 148 -7.29 -9.78 10.09
C ALA A 148 -7.77 -10.40 8.76
N LYS A 149 -7.17 -10.06 7.62
CA LYS A 149 -7.39 -10.76 6.34
C LYS A 149 -6.62 -12.10 6.29
N PHE A 150 -5.34 -12.07 6.63
CA PHE A 150 -4.43 -13.21 6.60
C PHE A 150 -4.26 -13.87 7.97
N LYS A 151 -3.85 -15.14 7.95
CA LYS A 151 -3.56 -15.91 9.18
C LYS A 151 -2.47 -15.25 10.03
N ASN A 152 -1.41 -14.73 9.41
CA ASN A 152 -0.33 -14.05 10.13
C ASN A 152 -0.80 -12.80 10.89
N GLU A 153 -1.84 -12.11 10.40
CA GLU A 153 -2.35 -10.90 11.04
C GLU A 153 -3.23 -11.19 12.27
N GLN A 154 -3.53 -12.46 12.57
CA GLN A 154 -4.25 -12.87 13.77
C GLN A 154 -3.37 -12.86 15.03
N ASP A 155 -2.03 -12.94 14.88
CA ASP A 155 -1.12 -12.84 16.01
C ASP A 155 -0.96 -11.37 16.45
N SER A 156 -1.39 -11.09 17.67
CA SER A 156 -1.26 -9.79 18.30
C SER A 156 0.17 -9.21 18.39
N ASN A 157 1.22 -10.04 18.36
CA ASN A 157 2.59 -9.54 18.30
C ASN A 157 2.91 -8.96 16.93
N ASN A 158 2.41 -9.58 15.85
CA ASN A 158 2.56 -9.07 14.49
C ASN A 158 1.76 -7.77 14.32
N ILE A 159 0.55 -7.69 14.91
CA ILE A 159 -0.23 -6.45 14.96
C ILE A 159 0.53 -5.37 15.74
N LYS A 160 1.20 -5.73 16.86
CA LYS A 160 2.03 -4.78 17.62
C LYS A 160 3.20 -4.26 16.79
N GLU A 161 3.90 -5.14 16.06
CA GLU A 161 4.94 -4.72 15.12
C GLU A 161 4.37 -3.84 14.01
N ALA A 162 3.18 -4.13 13.47
CA ALA A 162 2.53 -3.28 12.49
C ALA A 162 2.18 -1.90 13.05
N ILE A 163 1.64 -1.82 14.27
CA ILE A 163 1.38 -0.55 14.98
C ILE A 163 2.67 0.26 15.14
N SER A 164 3.77 -0.40 15.54
CA SER A 164 5.08 0.24 15.68
C SER A 164 5.67 0.63 14.33
N ARG A 165 5.49 -0.18 13.28
CA ARG A 165 5.82 0.17 11.91
C ARG A 165 5.06 1.42 11.53
N TYR A 166 3.74 1.41 11.45
CA TYR A 166 2.92 2.54 11.01
C TYR A 166 2.87 3.72 11.99
N GLU A 167 3.52 3.61 13.16
CA GLU A 167 3.57 4.64 14.21
C GLU A 167 2.17 5.09 14.67
N MET A 168 1.22 4.14 14.67
CA MET A 168 -0.18 4.39 15.02
C MET A 168 -0.32 4.62 16.52
N ARG A 169 -0.86 5.77 16.96
CA ARG A 169 -0.91 6.16 18.38
C ARG A 169 -2.19 5.72 19.10
N HIS A 170 -3.31 5.63 18.39
CA HIS A 170 -4.59 5.24 18.96
C HIS A 170 -4.59 3.78 19.47
N PRO A 171 -5.52 3.46 20.40
CA PRO A 171 -5.82 2.11 20.83
C PRO A 171 -6.25 1.23 19.65
N VAL A 172 -5.86 -0.03 19.70
CA VAL A 172 -6.26 -1.04 18.71
C VAL A 172 -6.87 -2.24 19.41
N ILE A 173 -8.08 -2.60 19.00
CA ILE A 173 -8.75 -3.84 19.36
C ILE A 173 -8.26 -4.94 18.42
N VAL A 174 -7.88 -6.09 18.97
CA VAL A 174 -7.58 -7.30 18.18
C VAL A 174 -8.86 -8.10 17.98
N ASP A 175 -9.53 -7.90 16.84
CA ASP A 175 -10.75 -8.64 16.45
C ASP A 175 -10.41 -9.87 15.60
N GLU A 176 -9.69 -10.82 16.20
CA GLU A 176 -9.10 -11.99 15.53
C GLU A 176 -10.11 -12.79 14.69
N LYS A 177 -11.37 -12.86 15.16
CA LYS A 177 -12.44 -13.65 14.54
C LYS A 177 -13.50 -12.80 13.86
N MET A 178 -13.20 -11.53 13.56
CA MET A 178 -14.11 -10.62 12.86
C MET A 178 -15.48 -10.48 13.56
N HIS A 179 -15.53 -10.60 14.89
CA HIS A 179 -16.78 -10.50 15.64
C HIS A 179 -17.37 -9.10 15.52
N MET A 180 -16.57 -8.07 15.83
CA MET A 180 -17.01 -6.68 15.71
C MET A 180 -17.24 -6.32 14.26
N TRP A 181 -16.41 -6.80 13.34
CA TRP A 181 -16.63 -6.64 11.90
C TRP A 181 -18.05 -7.07 11.50
N HIS A 182 -18.51 -8.25 11.93
CA HIS A 182 -19.86 -8.73 11.64
C HIS A 182 -20.94 -7.95 12.38
N GLU A 183 -20.71 -7.60 13.65
CA GLU A 183 -21.67 -6.88 14.49
C GLU A 183 -21.96 -5.46 13.98
N TYR A 184 -20.93 -4.79 13.42
CA TYR A 184 -21.04 -3.50 12.76
C TYR A 184 -21.40 -3.61 11.27
N PHE A 185 -21.70 -4.81 10.76
CA PHE A 185 -22.04 -5.10 9.36
C PHE A 185 -20.98 -4.61 8.36
N VAL A 186 -19.70 -4.72 8.71
CA VAL A 186 -18.58 -4.32 7.85
C VAL A 186 -18.41 -5.35 6.72
N ASN A 187 -17.99 -4.88 5.55
CA ASN A 187 -17.82 -5.72 4.36
C ASN A 187 -16.66 -5.27 3.46
N SER A 188 -15.85 -4.32 3.89
CA SER A 188 -14.74 -3.78 3.13
C SER A 188 -13.68 -3.19 4.05
N TRP A 189 -12.41 -3.37 3.69
CA TRP A 189 -11.28 -2.71 4.32
C TRP A 189 -10.86 -1.47 3.51
N PRO A 190 -10.58 -0.32 4.15
CA PRO A 190 -10.99 0.03 5.51
C PRO A 190 -12.50 0.33 5.57
N THR A 191 -13.07 0.36 6.78
CA THR A 191 -14.41 0.94 7.02
C THR A 191 -14.37 1.82 8.25
N LEU A 192 -14.81 3.06 8.11
CA LEU A 192 -14.95 4.00 9.22
C LEU A 192 -16.38 3.99 9.78
N VAL A 193 -16.51 3.98 11.09
CA VAL A 193 -17.77 4.20 11.81
C VAL A 193 -17.57 5.33 12.81
N ILE A 194 -18.39 6.38 12.72
CA ILE A 194 -18.36 7.51 13.67
C ILE A 194 -19.56 7.37 14.61
N ILE A 195 -19.27 7.31 15.90
CA ILE A 195 -20.23 7.21 17.01
C ILE A 195 -20.26 8.56 17.71
N GLY A 196 -21.46 9.07 17.96
CA GLY A 196 -21.66 10.34 18.65
C GLY A 196 -21.48 10.22 20.18
N PRO A 197 -21.45 11.36 20.89
CA PRO A 197 -21.32 11.43 22.35
C PRO A 197 -22.43 10.70 23.13
N ASP A 198 -23.57 10.47 22.48
CA ASP A 198 -24.73 9.72 22.98
C ASP A 198 -24.59 8.19 22.82
N GLY A 199 -23.47 7.72 22.28
CA GLY A 199 -23.21 6.30 22.03
C GLY A 199 -23.94 5.74 20.82
N LYS A 200 -24.50 6.59 19.94
CA LYS A 200 -25.20 6.16 18.73
C LYS A 200 -24.33 6.34 17.51
N ILE A 201 -24.43 5.43 16.56
CA ILE A 201 -23.76 5.55 15.27
C ILE A 201 -24.34 6.78 14.55
N LYS A 202 -23.47 7.64 14.01
CA LYS A 202 -23.85 8.84 13.25
C LYS A 202 -23.45 8.75 11.80
N TYR A 203 -22.39 8.01 11.51
CA TYR A 203 -21.85 7.86 10.17
C TYR A 203 -21.16 6.51 9.99
N LYS A 204 -21.23 5.95 8.78
CA LYS A 204 -20.49 4.77 8.36
C LYS A 204 -20.08 4.91 6.89
N ARG A 205 -18.83 4.56 6.57
CA ARG A 205 -18.30 4.60 5.21
C ARG A 205 -17.31 3.47 4.98
N ALA A 206 -17.48 2.75 3.88
CA ALA A 206 -16.49 1.82 3.37
C ALA A 206 -15.49 2.54 2.45
N GLY A 207 -14.24 2.09 2.48
CA GLY A 207 -13.14 2.59 1.68
C GLY A 207 -12.48 3.86 2.23
N GLU A 208 -11.49 4.34 1.48
CA GLU A 208 -10.71 5.51 1.86
C GLU A 208 -11.54 6.80 1.96
N ALA A 209 -11.04 7.72 2.80
CA ALA A 209 -11.59 9.04 3.01
C ALA A 209 -10.47 10.04 3.30
N THR A 210 -10.69 11.30 2.96
CA THR A 210 -9.72 12.37 3.22
C THR A 210 -9.90 12.93 4.64
N PRO A 211 -8.84 13.50 5.25
CA PRO A 211 -8.96 14.14 6.56
C PRO A 211 -10.07 15.19 6.62
N GLY A 212 -10.18 16.06 5.60
CA GLY A 212 -11.18 17.12 5.56
C GLY A 212 -12.63 16.62 5.48
N MET A 213 -12.86 15.47 4.83
CA MET A 213 -14.19 14.86 4.79
C MET A 213 -14.61 14.34 6.16
N ILE A 214 -13.71 13.65 6.85
CA ILE A 214 -13.97 13.08 8.17
C ILE A 214 -14.12 14.20 9.21
N SER A 215 -13.22 15.19 9.17
CA SER A 215 -13.24 16.30 10.14
C SER A 215 -14.53 17.11 10.04
N ALA A 216 -15.04 17.39 8.82
CA ALA A 216 -16.31 18.08 8.65
C ALA A 216 -17.49 17.37 9.33
N ILE A 217 -17.51 16.02 9.31
CA ILE A 217 -18.55 15.23 9.98
C ILE A 217 -18.36 15.29 11.51
N ILE A 218 -17.13 15.12 11.99
CA ILE A 218 -16.83 15.16 13.43
C ILE A 218 -17.14 16.54 14.01
N ASP A 219 -16.72 17.61 13.33
CA ASP A 219 -16.94 19.00 13.76
C ASP A 219 -18.44 19.29 13.85
N HIS A 220 -19.23 18.86 12.87
CA HIS A 220 -20.69 18.98 12.93
C HIS A 220 -21.29 18.25 14.14
N ILE A 221 -20.86 17.02 14.44
CA ILE A 221 -21.34 16.26 15.60
C ILE A 221 -20.94 16.96 16.91
N LEU A 222 -19.72 17.49 17.01
CA LEU A 222 -19.25 18.23 18.18
C LEU A 222 -20.09 19.49 18.42
N GLU A 223 -20.36 20.27 17.36
CA GLU A 223 -21.19 21.48 17.42
C GLU A 223 -22.62 21.18 17.89
N GLU A 224 -23.26 20.15 17.34
CA GLU A 224 -24.62 19.75 17.72
C GLU A 224 -24.72 19.22 19.16
N SER A 225 -23.65 18.58 19.66
CA SER A 225 -23.67 17.90 20.97
C SER A 225 -23.55 18.86 22.15
N GLY A 226 -22.94 20.04 21.97
CA GLY A 226 -22.90 21.13 22.94
C GLY A 226 -22.55 20.67 24.38
N PRO A 227 -23.44 20.90 25.39
CA PRO A 227 -23.16 20.56 26.79
C PRO A 227 -23.00 19.06 27.11
N SER A 228 -23.37 18.16 26.19
CA SER A 228 -23.26 16.70 26.40
C SER A 228 -21.83 16.17 26.22
N LEU A 229 -20.92 17.01 25.73
CA LEU A 229 -19.52 16.66 25.50
C LEU A 229 -18.73 16.47 26.80
N ALA A 230 -17.80 15.54 26.77
CA ALA A 230 -16.80 15.38 27.82
C ALA A 230 -15.88 16.62 27.86
N LYS A 231 -15.47 17.02 29.07
CA LYS A 231 -14.58 18.18 29.26
C LYS A 231 -13.16 17.93 28.77
N GLU A 232 -12.71 16.69 28.84
CA GLU A 232 -11.40 16.24 28.39
C GLU A 232 -11.52 14.83 27.80
N PRO A 233 -10.65 14.44 26.86
CA PRO A 233 -10.61 13.08 26.34
C PRO A 233 -10.20 12.07 27.44
N PRO A 234 -10.68 10.83 27.38
CA PRO A 234 -10.36 9.81 28.36
C PRO A 234 -8.87 9.44 28.33
N LYS A 235 -8.26 9.24 29.50
CA LYS A 235 -6.86 8.83 29.65
C LYS A 235 -6.72 7.30 29.50
N ILE A 236 -6.84 6.83 28.27
CA ILE A 236 -6.89 5.40 27.93
C ILE A 236 -5.71 4.91 27.08
N PHE A 237 -4.88 5.84 26.59
CA PHE A 237 -3.74 5.58 25.72
C PHE A 237 -2.53 5.12 26.53
N ALA A 238 -1.83 4.09 26.05
CA ALA A 238 -0.53 3.69 26.57
C ALA A 238 0.59 4.50 25.89
N GLU A 239 1.65 4.81 26.63
CA GLU A 239 2.87 5.37 26.03
C GLU A 239 3.51 4.33 25.10
N GLN A 240 4.03 4.79 23.97
CA GLN A 240 4.77 3.94 23.05
C GLN A 240 6.25 3.97 23.35
N GLU A 241 6.86 2.80 23.40
CA GLU A 241 8.31 2.70 23.47
C GLU A 241 8.91 3.04 22.10
N HIS A 242 9.77 4.06 22.07
CA HIS A 242 10.57 4.35 20.90
C HIS A 242 11.81 3.45 20.89
N SER A 243 11.96 2.65 19.83
CA SER A 243 13.13 1.79 19.63
C SER A 243 14.37 2.62 19.34
N ALA A 244 15.42 2.46 20.15
CA ALA A 244 16.74 3.06 19.91
C ALA A 244 17.60 2.28 18.88
N ARG A 245 16.99 1.38 18.10
CA ARG A 245 17.71 0.59 17.08
C ARG A 245 18.13 1.50 15.92
N LYS A 246 19.32 1.23 15.37
CA LYS A 246 19.87 1.98 14.22
C LYS A 246 19.15 1.62 12.92
N LEU A 247 18.94 0.34 12.65
CA LEU A 247 17.95 -0.09 11.67
C LEU A 247 16.56 -0.12 12.32
N ARG A 248 15.59 0.48 11.64
CA ARG A 248 14.18 0.52 11.99
C ARG A 248 13.38 0.06 10.79
N TYR A 249 12.95 -1.20 10.83
CA TYR A 249 12.15 -1.88 9.81
C TYR A 249 12.74 -1.69 8.39
N PRO A 250 13.94 -2.24 8.12
CA PRO A 250 14.52 -2.15 6.78
C PRO A 250 13.57 -2.80 5.76
N GLY A 251 13.18 -2.03 4.74
CA GLY A 251 12.15 -2.44 3.80
C GLY A 251 12.71 -3.26 2.64
N LYS A 252 13.67 -2.68 1.91
CA LYS A 252 14.27 -3.25 0.70
C LYS A 252 15.75 -2.94 0.63
N LEU A 253 16.46 -3.62 -0.28
CA LEU A 253 17.87 -3.40 -0.51
C LEU A 253 18.24 -3.58 -1.99
N CYS A 254 19.35 -2.96 -2.39
CA CYS A 254 19.96 -3.20 -3.69
C CYS A 254 21.48 -3.20 -3.59
N MET A 255 22.15 -3.69 -4.63
CA MET A 255 23.60 -3.78 -4.68
C MET A 255 24.14 -2.89 -5.80
N SER A 256 25.33 -2.33 -5.61
CA SER A 256 26.01 -1.63 -6.68
C SER A 256 26.34 -2.58 -7.83
N PRO A 257 26.42 -2.10 -9.10
CA PRO A 257 26.71 -2.95 -10.25
C PRO A 257 28.02 -3.75 -10.14
N ASP A 258 29.02 -3.21 -9.45
CA ASP A 258 30.30 -3.88 -9.18
C ASP A 258 30.27 -4.84 -7.97
N GLY A 259 29.14 -4.91 -7.26
CA GLY A 259 28.95 -5.74 -6.07
C GLY A 259 29.73 -5.29 -4.85
N THR A 260 30.29 -4.08 -4.83
CA THR A 260 31.10 -3.59 -3.71
C THR A 260 30.30 -2.93 -2.60
N LYS A 261 29.07 -2.50 -2.87
CA LYS A 261 28.21 -1.77 -1.92
C LYS A 261 26.80 -2.33 -1.89
N ILE A 262 26.13 -2.11 -0.76
CA ILE A 262 24.71 -2.42 -0.56
C ILE A 262 24.03 -1.14 -0.08
N ALA A 263 22.93 -0.76 -0.71
CA ALA A 263 22.03 0.27 -0.19
C ALA A 263 20.82 -0.39 0.46
N ILE A 264 20.40 0.15 1.60
CA ILE A 264 19.31 -0.37 2.43
C ILE A 264 18.32 0.76 2.67
N SER A 265 17.03 0.54 2.41
CA SER A 265 16.00 1.49 2.84
C SER A 265 15.69 1.25 4.30
N ASN A 266 16.14 2.16 5.16
CA ASN A 266 15.88 2.13 6.59
C ASN A 266 14.52 2.80 6.85
N SER A 267 13.44 2.12 6.45
CA SER A 267 12.15 2.74 6.15
C SER A 267 11.59 3.59 7.29
N ASN A 268 11.58 3.08 8.53
CA ASN A 268 11.04 3.83 9.67
C ASN A 268 12.00 4.88 10.24
N ALA A 269 13.27 4.85 9.82
CA ALA A 269 14.21 5.94 10.08
C ALA A 269 14.18 7.01 8.97
N ASN A 270 13.40 6.81 7.89
CA ASN A 270 13.30 7.74 6.76
C ASN A 270 14.66 8.11 6.13
N GLU A 271 15.52 7.12 5.97
CA GLU A 271 16.86 7.29 5.40
C GLU A 271 17.26 6.09 4.53
N ILE A 272 18.21 6.31 3.62
CA ILE A 272 18.88 5.28 2.82
C ILE A 272 20.31 5.11 3.34
N VAL A 273 20.65 3.90 3.78
CA VAL A 273 21.97 3.58 4.35
C VAL A 273 22.79 2.85 3.30
N ILE A 274 23.99 3.35 3.01
CA ILE A 274 24.93 2.76 2.05
C ILE A 274 26.09 2.15 2.81
N ILE A 275 26.31 0.85 2.61
CA ILE A 275 27.38 0.10 3.28
C ILE A 275 28.34 -0.52 2.27
N ASP A 276 29.57 -0.74 2.70
CA ASP A 276 30.54 -1.57 1.98
C ASP A 276 30.17 -3.04 2.17
N ALA A 277 30.01 -3.78 1.08
CA ALA A 277 29.49 -5.14 1.09
C ALA A 277 30.44 -6.14 1.78
N LYS A 278 31.74 -5.83 1.87
CA LYS A 278 32.76 -6.73 2.43
C LYS A 278 33.05 -6.45 3.90
N SER A 279 33.34 -5.21 4.23
CA SER A 279 33.69 -4.76 5.56
C SER A 279 32.45 -4.54 6.45
N LEU A 280 31.28 -4.39 5.82
CA LEU A 280 29.99 -4.02 6.43
C LEU A 280 30.00 -2.64 7.08
N ALA A 281 30.99 -1.79 6.76
CA ALA A 281 31.07 -0.43 7.26
C ALA A 281 30.02 0.46 6.58
N VAL A 282 29.34 1.30 7.36
CA VAL A 282 28.52 2.38 6.82
C VAL A 282 29.42 3.39 6.13
N LEU A 283 29.19 3.57 4.84
CA LEU A 283 29.90 4.50 3.97
C LEU A 283 29.19 5.85 3.96
N ASP A 284 27.86 5.84 3.92
CA ASP A 284 27.05 7.05 3.81
C ASP A 284 25.61 6.81 4.26
N THR A 285 24.90 7.90 4.54
CA THR A 285 23.47 7.91 4.82
C THR A 285 22.83 9.11 4.13
N ALA A 286 21.78 8.88 3.36
CA ALA A 286 20.97 9.94 2.74
C ALA A 286 19.61 10.04 3.43
N GLY A 287 19.21 11.25 3.81
CA GLY A 287 17.99 11.54 4.56
C GLY A 287 18.30 12.06 5.96
N ASN A 288 17.61 13.12 6.39
CA ASN A 288 17.77 13.72 7.71
C ASN A 288 16.93 13.02 8.82
N GLY A 289 16.17 11.99 8.44
CA GLY A 289 15.29 11.20 9.30
C GLY A 289 13.88 11.76 9.54
N ALA A 290 13.60 13.00 9.11
CA ALA A 290 12.26 13.58 9.15
C ALA A 290 11.37 13.02 8.03
N LYS A 291 10.07 12.91 8.33
CA LYS A 291 9.03 12.55 7.35
C LYS A 291 8.79 13.75 6.43
N GLY A 292 9.14 13.65 5.15
CA GLY A 292 8.92 14.74 4.20
C GLY A 292 9.45 14.44 2.81
N LEU A 293 9.16 15.31 1.84
CA LEU A 293 9.53 15.17 0.41
C LEU A 293 10.62 16.18 0.00
N SER A 294 11.31 16.79 0.96
CA SER A 294 12.34 17.79 0.65
C SER A 294 13.51 17.16 -0.12
N ASP A 295 13.84 17.74 -1.27
CA ASP A 295 15.08 17.46 -2.03
C ASP A 295 16.27 18.21 -1.40
N GLY A 296 17.51 17.88 -1.79
CA GLY A 296 18.68 18.60 -1.30
C GLY A 296 19.93 17.71 -1.17
N SER A 297 20.82 18.03 -0.24
CA SER A 297 21.95 17.15 0.08
C SER A 297 21.47 15.95 0.91
N PHE A 298 22.35 14.98 1.12
CA PHE A 298 22.06 13.83 1.98
C PHE A 298 21.59 14.25 3.38
N GLU A 299 22.16 15.33 3.93
CA GLU A 299 21.90 15.81 5.29
C GLU A 299 20.62 16.65 5.42
N THR A 300 20.07 17.15 4.30
CA THR A 300 18.87 18.01 4.31
C THR A 300 17.65 17.37 3.66
N SER A 301 17.88 16.39 2.80
CA SER A 301 16.79 15.65 2.14
C SER A 301 15.92 14.92 3.15
N GLU A 302 14.65 14.77 2.81
CA GLU A 302 13.66 14.06 3.63
C GLU A 302 13.05 12.93 2.80
N PHE A 303 12.70 11.84 3.47
CA PHE A 303 11.94 10.73 2.89
C PHE A 303 10.72 10.45 3.76
N TYR A 304 9.81 9.61 3.30
CA TYR A 304 8.74 9.08 4.13
C TYR A 304 8.49 7.60 3.83
N ARG A 305 9.02 6.74 4.71
CA ARG A 305 8.99 5.27 4.60
C ARG A 305 9.44 4.76 3.22
N PRO A 306 10.68 5.07 2.79
CA PRO A 306 11.18 4.54 1.52
C PRO A 306 11.19 3.01 1.54
N GLN A 307 10.79 2.39 0.43
CA GLN A 307 10.80 0.94 0.21
C GLN A 307 11.82 0.59 -0.86
N GLY A 308 11.37 0.22 -2.07
CA GLY A 308 12.19 -0.25 -3.19
C GLY A 308 13.41 0.61 -3.49
N LEU A 309 14.51 -0.05 -3.80
CA LEU A 309 15.76 0.56 -4.22
C LEU A 309 16.27 -0.11 -5.49
N GLU A 310 16.77 0.68 -6.44
CA GLU A 310 17.43 0.17 -7.64
C GLU A 310 18.70 0.99 -7.91
N TRP A 311 19.83 0.32 -8.10
CA TRP A 311 21.12 0.97 -8.31
C TRP A 311 21.47 1.01 -9.79
N VAL A 312 21.54 2.21 -10.38
CA VAL A 312 21.81 2.40 -11.81
C VAL A 312 23.05 3.27 -11.98
N GLY A 313 24.16 2.66 -12.39
CA GLY A 313 25.44 3.34 -12.49
C GLY A 313 25.88 3.94 -11.16
N ASN A 314 25.97 5.27 -11.09
CA ASN A 314 26.32 6.01 -9.86
C ASN A 314 25.11 6.68 -9.17
N ARG A 315 23.91 6.20 -9.47
CA ARG A 315 22.65 6.71 -8.91
C ARG A 315 21.88 5.58 -8.23
N ILE A 316 21.08 5.94 -7.24
CA ILE A 316 20.14 5.01 -6.59
C ILE A 316 18.74 5.62 -6.72
N TYR A 317 17.81 4.86 -7.28
CA TYR A 317 16.42 5.24 -7.39
C TYR A 317 15.62 4.60 -6.26
N ILE A 318 14.71 5.36 -5.67
CA ILE A 318 14.00 5.00 -4.45
C ILE A 318 12.50 5.13 -4.66
N ALA A 319 11.75 4.08 -4.35
CA ALA A 319 10.31 4.18 -4.17
C ALA A 319 10.04 4.76 -2.78
N ASP A 320 9.78 6.06 -2.73
CA ASP A 320 9.50 6.82 -1.51
C ASP A 320 8.00 6.78 -1.23
N THR A 321 7.58 5.64 -0.66
CA THR A 321 6.22 5.11 -0.76
C THR A 321 5.17 6.05 -0.20
N GLU A 322 5.30 6.52 1.04
CA GLU A 322 4.28 7.40 1.65
C GLU A 322 4.32 8.83 1.09
N ASN A 323 5.45 9.24 0.53
CA ASN A 323 5.53 10.46 -0.24
C ASN A 323 4.92 10.34 -1.63
N ASN A 324 4.50 9.15 -2.07
CA ASN A 324 3.94 8.95 -3.40
C ASN A 324 4.88 9.50 -4.50
N ALA A 325 6.18 9.15 -4.38
CA ALA A 325 7.23 9.66 -5.23
C ALA A 325 8.30 8.60 -5.53
N VAL A 326 9.00 8.77 -6.66
CA VAL A 326 10.29 8.14 -6.91
C VAL A 326 11.36 9.22 -6.80
N ARG A 327 12.38 8.91 -5.99
CA ARG A 327 13.51 9.80 -5.69
C ARG A 327 14.77 9.24 -6.33
N GLU A 328 15.73 10.12 -6.59
CA GLU A 328 17.03 9.78 -7.13
C GLU A 328 18.11 10.31 -6.18
N ILE A 329 18.97 9.43 -5.70
CA ILE A 329 20.25 9.76 -5.08
C ILE A 329 21.31 9.82 -6.18
N ASN A 330 22.05 10.93 -6.22
CA ASN A 330 23.28 11.08 -6.98
C ASN A 330 24.47 10.97 -6.02
N LEU A 331 25.30 9.93 -6.19
CA LEU A 331 26.39 9.63 -5.27
C LEU A 331 27.62 10.53 -5.48
N ASP A 332 27.83 11.08 -6.68
CA ASP A 332 28.94 12.02 -6.94
C ASP A 332 28.71 13.34 -6.21
N ASP A 333 27.49 13.86 -6.31
CA ASP A 333 27.13 15.17 -5.78
C ASP A 333 26.57 15.11 -4.35
N ARG A 334 26.33 13.89 -3.81
CA ARG A 334 25.64 13.65 -2.54
C ARG A 334 24.30 14.40 -2.45
N THR A 335 23.49 14.29 -3.50
CA THR A 335 22.18 14.97 -3.60
C THR A 335 21.04 13.98 -3.80
N VAL A 336 19.85 14.41 -3.39
CA VAL A 336 18.57 13.74 -3.58
C VAL A 336 17.63 14.65 -4.36
N ALA A 337 16.99 14.11 -5.39
CA ALA A 337 16.00 14.81 -6.21
C ALA A 337 14.73 13.99 -6.45
N THR A 338 13.59 14.64 -6.61
CA THR A 338 12.33 14.00 -7.00
C THR A 338 12.24 13.88 -8.52
N VAL A 339 12.11 12.67 -9.04
CA VAL A 339 12.09 12.40 -10.49
C VAL A 339 10.71 12.01 -11.02
N LEU A 340 9.87 11.41 -10.17
CA LEU A 340 8.49 11.06 -10.50
C LEU A 340 7.62 11.22 -9.25
N GLY A 341 6.38 11.71 -9.42
CA GLY A 341 5.48 11.96 -8.30
C GLY A 341 5.44 13.43 -7.89
N THR A 342 4.39 13.80 -7.16
CA THR A 342 4.11 15.19 -6.74
C THR A 342 3.95 15.34 -5.23
N GLY A 343 4.12 14.27 -4.45
CA GLY A 343 3.76 14.27 -3.02
C GLY A 343 2.29 14.04 -2.74
N ARG A 344 1.45 13.96 -3.79
CA ARG A 344 0.00 13.77 -3.67
C ARG A 344 -0.38 12.36 -4.06
N LEU A 345 -1.30 11.77 -3.30
CA LEU A 345 -1.87 10.46 -3.56
C LEU A 345 -2.59 10.45 -4.92
N GLY A 346 -2.05 9.70 -5.88
CA GLY A 346 -2.62 9.50 -7.21
C GLY A 346 -3.94 8.76 -7.17
N GLN A 347 -4.85 9.07 -8.10
CA GLN A 347 -6.12 8.37 -8.22
C GLN A 347 -6.02 7.26 -9.28
N PRO A 348 -6.78 6.16 -9.13
CA PRO A 348 -6.91 5.14 -10.17
C PRO A 348 -7.38 5.73 -11.51
N GLY A 349 -7.03 5.08 -12.62
CA GLY A 349 -7.45 5.51 -13.95
C GLY A 349 -6.59 6.63 -14.56
N SER A 350 -5.32 6.73 -14.15
CA SER A 350 -4.35 7.59 -14.86
C SER A 350 -4.30 7.26 -16.35
N PRO A 351 -4.20 8.28 -17.23
CA PRO A 351 -4.03 8.04 -18.66
C PRO A 351 -2.80 7.18 -18.95
N TRP A 352 -2.87 6.38 -20.01
CA TRP A 352 -1.77 5.53 -20.47
C TRP A 352 -0.74 6.27 -21.35
N ASP A 353 -0.83 7.60 -21.39
CA ASP A 353 0.04 8.45 -22.17
C ASP A 353 1.20 8.95 -21.30
N PHE A 354 2.42 8.81 -21.80
CA PHE A 354 3.61 9.31 -21.12
C PHE A 354 3.50 10.81 -20.86
N SER A 355 3.68 11.18 -19.60
CA SER A 355 3.66 12.57 -19.13
C SER A 355 4.88 12.84 -18.26
N ALA A 356 5.24 14.12 -18.09
CA ALA A 356 6.40 14.50 -17.27
C ALA A 356 6.26 13.97 -15.83
N GLY A 357 7.23 13.19 -15.37
CA GLY A 357 7.16 12.45 -14.11
C GLY A 357 6.87 13.35 -12.90
N THR A 358 7.53 14.51 -12.82
CA THR A 358 7.39 15.50 -11.74
C THR A 358 6.03 16.20 -11.68
N LYS A 359 5.14 15.92 -12.65
CA LYS A 359 3.78 16.50 -12.71
C LYS A 359 2.68 15.48 -12.47
N ILE A 360 3.01 14.19 -12.35
CA ILE A 360 2.04 13.13 -12.15
C ILE A 360 1.91 12.82 -10.66
N SER A 361 0.68 12.63 -10.18
CA SER A 361 0.44 12.04 -8.87
C SER A 361 0.38 10.52 -9.02
N ILE A 362 1.35 9.82 -8.45
CA ILE A 362 1.40 8.35 -8.38
C ILE A 362 0.87 7.88 -7.02
N ASN A 363 0.68 6.58 -6.83
CA ASN A 363 0.04 6.06 -5.62
C ASN A 363 0.83 4.88 -5.04
N SER A 364 1.55 5.15 -3.95
CA SER A 364 2.31 4.18 -3.17
C SER A 364 3.21 3.29 -4.04
N PRO A 365 4.24 3.86 -4.71
CA PRO A 365 5.27 3.05 -5.35
C PRO A 365 5.97 2.21 -4.29
N TRP A 366 6.12 0.91 -4.52
CA TRP A 366 6.60 -0.02 -3.49
C TRP A 366 7.95 -0.64 -3.83
N ASP A 367 8.14 -0.98 -5.10
CA ASP A 367 9.41 -1.52 -5.59
C ASP A 367 9.70 -1.03 -7.00
N LEU A 368 10.96 -1.05 -7.41
CA LEU A 368 11.38 -0.69 -8.76
C LEU A 368 12.52 -1.58 -9.26
N SER A 369 12.62 -1.74 -10.58
CA SER A 369 13.67 -2.52 -11.22
C SER A 369 14.04 -1.93 -12.57
N TYR A 370 15.34 -1.87 -12.88
CA TYR A 370 15.87 -1.25 -14.08
C TYR A 370 15.99 -2.24 -15.24
N ASP A 371 15.53 -1.83 -16.41
CA ASP A 371 15.82 -2.53 -17.67
C ASP A 371 16.89 -1.77 -18.46
N GLU A 372 18.10 -2.35 -18.52
CA GLU A 372 19.22 -1.77 -19.25
C GLU A 372 18.93 -1.62 -20.76
N LYS A 373 18.09 -2.49 -21.35
CA LYS A 373 17.82 -2.47 -22.79
C LYS A 373 16.99 -1.26 -23.19
N SER A 374 15.92 -0.96 -22.45
CA SER A 374 15.07 0.20 -22.69
C SER A 374 15.60 1.49 -22.07
N GLY A 375 16.39 1.39 -20.99
CA GLY A 375 16.77 2.54 -20.17
C GLY A 375 15.60 3.05 -19.32
N SER A 376 14.64 2.16 -19.00
CA SER A 376 13.46 2.47 -18.20
C SER A 376 13.54 1.82 -16.81
N LEU A 377 12.89 2.46 -15.83
CA LEU A 377 12.54 1.83 -14.56
C LEU A 377 11.11 1.31 -14.63
N PHE A 378 10.91 0.05 -14.28
CA PHE A 378 9.59 -0.51 -14.01
C PHE A 378 9.28 -0.42 -12.52
N ILE A 379 8.07 0.01 -12.18
CA ILE A 379 7.68 0.36 -10.82
C ILE A 379 6.44 -0.45 -10.44
N ALA A 380 6.51 -1.18 -9.32
CA ALA A 380 5.35 -1.80 -8.70
C ALA A 380 4.55 -0.74 -7.96
N MET A 381 3.41 -0.34 -8.54
CA MET A 381 2.52 0.69 -8.01
C MET A 381 1.43 0.01 -7.17
N ALA A 382 1.74 -0.21 -5.89
CA ALA A 382 0.89 -0.98 -4.98
C ALA A 382 -0.50 -0.38 -4.84
N GLY A 383 -0.58 0.95 -4.69
CA GLY A 383 -1.82 1.66 -4.38
C GLY A 383 -2.82 1.79 -5.54
N THR A 384 -2.38 1.67 -6.80
CA THR A 384 -3.29 1.55 -7.94
C THR A 384 -3.34 0.15 -8.54
N HIS A 385 -2.68 -0.84 -7.95
CA HIS A 385 -2.65 -2.22 -8.44
C HIS A 385 -2.14 -2.33 -9.90
N GLN A 386 -1.02 -1.65 -10.18
CA GLN A 386 -0.46 -1.54 -11.52
C GLN A 386 1.06 -1.68 -11.53
N ILE A 387 1.60 -1.99 -12.70
CA ILE A 387 3.02 -1.77 -13.02
C ILE A 387 3.11 -0.51 -13.87
N TRP A 388 4.05 0.37 -13.54
CA TRP A 388 4.33 1.62 -14.26
C TRP A 388 5.70 1.56 -14.91
N GLU A 389 5.88 2.32 -15.99
CA GLU A 389 7.16 2.52 -16.65
C GLU A 389 7.57 3.99 -16.53
N TYR A 390 8.82 4.23 -16.16
CA TYR A 390 9.46 5.54 -16.16
C TYR A 390 10.64 5.52 -17.12
N ILE A 391 10.52 6.26 -18.23
CA ILE A 391 11.56 6.41 -19.24
C ILE A 391 12.54 7.46 -18.73
N MET A 392 13.70 7.01 -18.26
CA MET A 392 14.63 7.85 -17.50
C MET A 392 15.20 8.99 -18.34
N ARG A 393 15.55 8.71 -19.60
CA ARG A 393 16.12 9.71 -20.53
C ARG A 393 15.17 10.88 -20.79
N ASP A 394 13.87 10.59 -20.87
CA ASP A 394 12.85 11.55 -21.26
C ASP A 394 12.18 12.20 -20.04
N GLY A 395 12.37 11.63 -18.85
CA GLY A 395 11.76 12.10 -17.60
C GLY A 395 10.25 11.96 -17.60
N THR A 396 9.72 10.93 -18.28
CA THR A 396 8.28 10.70 -18.43
C THR A 396 7.86 9.34 -17.88
N ALA A 397 6.63 9.25 -17.37
CA ALA A 397 6.06 8.00 -16.88
C ALA A 397 4.64 7.77 -17.37
N ALA A 398 4.22 6.51 -17.40
CA ALA A 398 2.86 6.06 -17.63
C ALA A 398 2.60 4.68 -16.98
N PRO A 399 1.33 4.30 -16.78
CA PRO A 399 0.97 2.90 -16.55
C PRO A 399 1.49 2.00 -17.69
N TYR A 400 2.06 0.85 -17.32
CA TYR A 400 2.58 -0.16 -18.23
C TYR A 400 1.72 -1.42 -18.26
N ALA A 401 1.23 -1.89 -17.10
CA ALA A 401 0.32 -3.02 -17.00
C ALA A 401 -0.64 -2.88 -15.81
N GLY A 402 -1.84 -3.47 -15.90
CA GLY A 402 -2.84 -3.46 -14.84
C GLY A 402 -4.01 -2.50 -15.09
N ASN A 403 -5.23 -2.97 -14.88
CA ASN A 403 -6.47 -2.23 -15.09
C ASN A 403 -7.00 -1.48 -13.85
N CYS A 404 -6.20 -1.39 -12.77
CA CYS A 404 -6.56 -0.87 -11.45
C CYS A 404 -7.55 -1.69 -10.62
N ALA A 405 -8.11 -2.79 -11.12
CA ALA A 405 -8.91 -3.68 -10.29
C ALA A 405 -7.98 -4.53 -9.41
N GLU A 406 -8.30 -4.60 -8.11
CA GLU A 406 -7.63 -5.51 -7.17
C GLU A 406 -8.09 -6.95 -7.43
N ASN A 407 -7.35 -7.67 -8.26
CA ASN A 407 -7.68 -9.06 -8.64
C ASN A 407 -6.47 -9.76 -9.26
N ILE A 408 -6.58 -11.06 -9.51
CA ILE A 408 -5.58 -11.87 -10.22
C ILE A 408 -6.14 -12.32 -11.58
N ILE A 409 -5.96 -11.48 -12.60
CA ILE A 409 -6.45 -11.76 -13.96
C ILE A 409 -5.27 -11.69 -14.92
N ASP A 410 -5.05 -12.79 -15.65
CA ASP A 410 -4.08 -12.88 -16.74
C ASP A 410 -4.65 -12.22 -18.01
N GLY A 411 -3.79 -11.69 -18.87
CA GLY A 411 -4.24 -11.01 -20.07
C GLY A 411 -3.19 -10.08 -20.67
N ASN A 412 -3.60 -9.37 -21.72
CA ASN A 412 -2.78 -8.30 -22.28
C ASN A 412 -2.56 -7.21 -21.22
N LEU A 413 -1.50 -6.43 -21.36
CA LEU A 413 -1.06 -5.46 -20.34
C LEU A 413 -2.19 -4.59 -19.74
N LYS A 414 -3.12 -4.09 -20.58
CA LYS A 414 -4.24 -3.22 -20.15
C LYS A 414 -5.42 -3.95 -19.51
N GLU A 415 -5.54 -5.25 -19.74
CA GLU A 415 -6.67 -6.08 -19.33
C GLU A 415 -6.37 -6.86 -18.05
N ALA A 416 -5.10 -7.19 -17.84
CA ALA A 416 -4.63 -7.86 -16.65
C ALA A 416 -4.97 -7.07 -15.37
N SER A 417 -5.16 -7.79 -14.28
CA SER A 417 -5.35 -7.22 -12.94
C SER A 417 -4.25 -7.71 -12.02
N PHE A 418 -3.82 -6.83 -11.12
CA PHE A 418 -2.89 -7.15 -10.04
C PHE A 418 -3.59 -6.84 -8.72
N ALA A 419 -3.01 -7.26 -7.61
CA ALA A 419 -3.50 -7.02 -6.27
C ALA A 419 -2.34 -6.61 -5.38
N GLN A 420 -2.11 -5.29 -5.32
CA GLN A 420 -1.04 -4.67 -4.53
C GLN A 420 0.34 -5.24 -4.87
N PRO A 421 0.85 -5.01 -6.10
CA PRO A 421 2.19 -5.44 -6.47
C PRO A 421 3.21 -4.72 -5.58
N SER A 422 4.05 -5.47 -4.86
CA SER A 422 4.98 -4.93 -3.85
C SER A 422 6.44 -5.34 -4.09
N GLY A 423 6.69 -6.21 -5.06
CA GLY A 423 8.03 -6.58 -5.50
C GLY A 423 8.08 -6.66 -7.01
N ILE A 424 9.19 -6.23 -7.59
CA ILE A 424 9.40 -6.28 -9.04
C ILE A 424 10.84 -6.63 -9.38
N TRP A 425 11.04 -7.43 -10.43
CA TRP A 425 12.36 -7.78 -10.92
C TRP A 425 12.35 -7.99 -12.44
N VAL A 426 13.15 -7.22 -13.15
CA VAL A 426 13.39 -7.40 -14.59
C VAL A 426 14.46 -8.47 -14.80
N ASP A 427 14.17 -9.48 -15.61
CA ASP A 427 15.13 -10.49 -16.06
C ASP A 427 14.98 -10.72 -17.57
N GLY A 428 15.83 -10.06 -18.35
CA GLY A 428 15.84 -10.21 -19.80
C GLY A 428 14.61 -9.58 -20.48
N ASN A 429 13.61 -10.40 -20.83
CA ASN A 429 12.34 -9.96 -21.44
C ASN A 429 11.13 -10.26 -20.54
N GLU A 430 11.37 -10.72 -19.32
CA GLU A 430 10.34 -11.00 -18.33
C GLU A 430 10.45 -10.02 -17.17
N ILE A 431 9.30 -9.60 -16.67
CA ILE A 431 9.19 -8.89 -15.39
C ILE A 431 8.49 -9.82 -14.42
N TYR A 432 9.16 -10.20 -13.34
CA TYR A 432 8.54 -10.92 -12.23
C TYR A 432 7.95 -9.94 -11.23
N VAL A 433 6.76 -10.24 -10.74
CA VAL A 433 6.03 -9.38 -9.80
C VAL A 433 5.57 -10.20 -8.60
N ALA A 434 5.91 -9.75 -7.39
CA ALA A 434 5.29 -10.22 -6.16
C ALA A 434 3.96 -9.48 -5.98
N ASP A 435 2.86 -10.20 -6.13
CA ASP A 435 1.50 -9.67 -6.11
C ASP A 435 0.84 -10.02 -4.76
N SER A 436 1.05 -9.13 -3.80
CA SER A 436 0.98 -9.42 -2.37
C SER A 436 -0.41 -9.82 -1.91
N GLU A 437 -1.43 -9.02 -2.24
CA GLU A 437 -2.81 -9.26 -1.78
C GLU A 437 -3.42 -10.51 -2.43
N ALA A 438 -2.91 -10.94 -3.59
CA ALA A 438 -3.27 -12.19 -4.25
C ALA A 438 -2.43 -13.40 -3.80
N SER A 439 -1.42 -13.18 -2.95
CA SER A 439 -0.44 -14.19 -2.53
C SER A 439 0.16 -14.95 -3.72
N ALA A 440 0.54 -14.20 -4.75
CA ALA A 440 0.90 -14.72 -6.05
C ALA A 440 2.24 -14.18 -6.54
N ILE A 441 2.86 -14.94 -7.45
CA ILE A 441 3.95 -14.43 -8.30
C ILE A 441 3.43 -14.40 -9.73
N ARG A 442 3.55 -13.23 -10.36
CA ARG A 442 3.12 -12.97 -11.74
C ARG A 442 4.36 -12.83 -12.62
N SER A 443 4.21 -13.03 -13.91
CA SER A 443 5.21 -12.61 -14.92
C SER A 443 4.57 -11.71 -15.97
N ILE A 444 5.36 -10.82 -16.55
CA ILE A 444 4.97 -10.01 -17.70
C ILE A 444 6.01 -10.23 -18.79
N ASN A 445 5.59 -10.83 -19.90
CA ASN A 445 6.43 -10.94 -21.07
C ASN A 445 6.42 -9.61 -21.83
N MET A 446 7.54 -8.90 -21.81
CA MET A 446 7.67 -7.56 -22.41
C MET A 446 7.60 -7.59 -23.95
N LYS A 447 7.90 -8.74 -24.57
CA LYS A 447 7.87 -8.89 -26.03
C LYS A 447 6.45 -9.11 -26.54
N ASP A 448 5.70 -9.97 -25.86
CA ASP A 448 4.35 -10.38 -26.26
C ASP A 448 3.28 -9.46 -25.65
N GLY A 449 3.64 -8.67 -24.61
CA GLY A 449 2.72 -7.75 -23.95
C GLY A 449 1.64 -8.45 -23.13
N TYR A 450 2.00 -9.55 -22.47
CA TYR A 450 1.07 -10.43 -21.77
C TYR A 450 1.51 -10.70 -20.34
N ALA A 451 0.59 -10.55 -19.40
CA ALA A 451 0.78 -10.86 -17.99
C ALA A 451 0.15 -12.21 -17.64
N SER A 452 0.91 -13.06 -16.94
CA SER A 452 0.54 -14.44 -16.59
C SER A 452 0.76 -14.72 -15.10
N THR A 453 0.00 -15.64 -14.54
CA THR A 453 0.21 -16.13 -13.17
C THR A 453 1.19 -17.30 -13.16
N ILE A 454 2.31 -17.18 -12.43
CA ILE A 454 3.23 -18.30 -12.18
C ILE A 454 2.68 -19.20 -11.08
N THR A 455 2.27 -18.61 -9.96
CA THR A 455 1.68 -19.31 -8.80
C THR A 455 0.75 -18.37 -8.04
N GLY A 456 -0.18 -18.93 -7.26
CA GLY A 456 -1.25 -18.19 -6.59
C GLY A 456 -2.58 -18.32 -7.34
N SER A 457 -3.70 -18.10 -6.64
CA SER A 457 -5.03 -18.38 -7.22
C SER A 457 -6.18 -17.51 -6.69
N GLY A 458 -5.88 -16.46 -5.91
CA GLY A 458 -6.91 -15.52 -5.47
C GLY A 458 -6.58 -14.78 -4.18
N LEU A 459 -7.32 -13.70 -3.92
CA LEU A 459 -7.12 -12.79 -2.79
C LEU A 459 -7.27 -13.43 -1.40
N PHE A 460 -7.89 -14.61 -1.32
CA PHE A 460 -8.13 -15.36 -0.08
C PHE A 460 -7.60 -16.79 -0.15
N THR A 461 -6.78 -17.11 -1.16
CA THR A 461 -6.18 -18.43 -1.33
C THR A 461 -4.69 -18.39 -1.04
N PHE A 462 -4.35 -18.45 0.24
CA PHE A 462 -3.00 -18.32 0.77
C PHE A 462 -2.63 -19.47 1.71
N GLY A 463 -1.36 -19.55 2.10
CA GLY A 463 -0.87 -20.55 3.06
C GLY A 463 0.64 -20.75 2.97
N ASP A 464 1.15 -21.73 3.72
CA ASP A 464 2.56 -22.11 3.71
C ASP A 464 2.70 -23.55 3.20
N GLN A 465 2.83 -23.73 1.89
CA GLN A 465 2.95 -25.06 1.29
C GLN A 465 3.92 -25.06 0.10
N ASP A 466 4.90 -25.96 0.15
CA ASP A 466 5.75 -26.28 -1.01
C ASP A 466 5.02 -27.26 -1.95
N GLY A 467 5.48 -27.35 -3.20
CA GLY A 467 4.92 -28.30 -4.16
C GLY A 467 5.07 -27.83 -5.59
N SER A 468 4.14 -28.23 -6.46
CA SER A 468 4.07 -27.70 -7.82
C SER A 468 3.60 -26.24 -7.81
N LEU A 469 3.80 -25.52 -8.92
CA LEU A 469 3.34 -24.13 -9.05
C LEU A 469 1.83 -23.98 -8.78
N ALA A 470 1.03 -25.00 -9.12
CA ALA A 470 -0.42 -24.97 -8.90
C ALA A 470 -0.84 -25.29 -7.45
N SER A 471 -0.10 -26.16 -6.75
CA SER A 471 -0.45 -26.63 -5.40
C SER A 471 0.22 -25.83 -4.29
N ALA A 472 1.37 -25.22 -4.57
CA ALA A 472 2.10 -24.43 -3.60
C ALA A 472 1.28 -23.22 -3.13
N ARG A 473 1.58 -22.75 -1.93
CA ARG A 473 0.92 -21.60 -1.32
C ARG A 473 1.96 -20.65 -0.75
N LEU A 474 1.70 -19.36 -0.95
CA LEU A 474 2.41 -18.24 -0.38
C LEU A 474 1.42 -17.45 0.51
N GLN A 475 1.94 -16.52 1.30
CA GLN A 475 1.13 -15.58 2.07
C GLN A 475 1.77 -14.20 2.01
N HIS A 476 1.09 -13.29 1.31
CA HIS A 476 1.48 -11.88 1.17
C HIS A 476 2.98 -11.68 0.85
N PRO A 477 3.51 -12.27 -0.25
CA PRO A 477 4.91 -12.13 -0.62
C PRO A 477 5.21 -10.69 -1.06
N ILE A 478 6.27 -10.07 -0.53
CA ILE A 478 6.63 -8.67 -0.84
C ILE A 478 7.87 -8.58 -1.72
N GLY A 479 8.87 -9.45 -1.51
CA GLY A 479 10.13 -9.41 -2.26
C GLY A 479 10.15 -10.43 -3.38
N VAL A 480 10.66 -10.04 -4.55
CA VAL A 480 10.99 -10.97 -5.64
C VAL A 480 12.31 -10.57 -6.29
N SER A 481 13.09 -11.57 -6.66
CA SER A 481 14.27 -11.44 -7.51
C SER A 481 14.47 -12.71 -8.33
N ALA A 482 15.27 -12.65 -9.39
CA ALA A 482 15.60 -13.82 -10.18
C ALA A 482 17.09 -13.86 -10.51
N LYS A 483 17.64 -15.07 -10.58
CA LYS A 483 19.01 -15.33 -11.04
C LYS A 483 19.12 -16.77 -11.55
N ASP A 484 19.83 -16.93 -12.66
CA ASP A 484 20.15 -18.24 -13.25
C ASP A 484 18.91 -19.12 -13.53
N GLY A 485 17.78 -18.48 -13.87
CA GLY A 485 16.50 -19.15 -14.16
C GLY A 485 15.70 -19.58 -12.93
N LEU A 486 16.15 -19.22 -11.73
CA LEU A 486 15.43 -19.40 -10.47
C LEU A 486 14.88 -18.07 -9.99
N ILE A 487 13.67 -18.09 -9.42
CA ILE A 487 13.04 -16.92 -8.81
C ILE A 487 13.08 -17.11 -7.28
N TYR A 488 13.58 -16.11 -6.57
CA TYR A 488 13.61 -16.05 -5.12
C TYR A 488 12.52 -15.11 -4.62
N VAL A 489 11.78 -15.53 -3.60
CA VAL A 489 10.63 -14.79 -3.08
C VAL A 489 10.76 -14.64 -1.57
N ALA A 490 10.58 -13.42 -1.08
CA ALA A 490 10.34 -13.18 0.33
C ALA A 490 8.85 -13.40 0.61
N ASP A 491 8.51 -14.59 1.09
CA ASP A 491 7.17 -15.02 1.45
C ASP A 491 6.84 -14.50 2.85
N THR A 492 6.60 -13.18 2.91
CA THR A 492 6.72 -12.34 4.08
C THR A 492 5.88 -12.84 5.26
N TYR A 493 4.60 -13.12 5.08
CA TYR A 493 3.74 -13.53 6.20
C TYR A 493 3.92 -14.99 6.60
N ASN A 494 4.58 -15.80 5.77
CA ASN A 494 5.09 -17.11 6.19
C ASN A 494 6.48 -17.01 6.84
N SER A 495 7.05 -15.80 6.95
CA SER A 495 8.40 -15.53 7.45
C SER A 495 9.47 -16.40 6.79
N ALA A 496 9.37 -16.57 5.47
CA ALA A 496 10.18 -17.53 4.72
C ALA A 496 10.80 -16.93 3.45
N ILE A 497 11.89 -17.55 2.99
CA ILE A 497 12.43 -17.35 1.64
C ILE A 497 12.14 -18.59 0.81
N ARG A 498 11.51 -18.37 -0.35
CA ARG A 498 11.13 -19.41 -1.31
C ARG A 498 12.02 -19.34 -2.54
N GLU A 499 12.20 -20.50 -3.16
CA GLU A 499 12.79 -20.67 -4.48
C GLU A 499 11.73 -21.27 -5.40
N ILE A 500 11.57 -20.69 -6.59
CA ILE A 500 10.66 -21.14 -7.63
C ILE A 500 11.47 -21.52 -8.86
N ASP A 501 11.34 -22.76 -9.29
CA ASP A 501 11.84 -23.27 -10.56
C ASP A 501 10.64 -23.52 -11.49
N VAL A 502 10.43 -22.60 -12.43
CA VAL A 502 9.32 -22.66 -13.38
C VAL A 502 9.45 -23.88 -14.30
N LYS A 503 10.68 -24.21 -14.72
CA LYS A 503 10.94 -25.33 -15.65
C LYS A 503 10.71 -26.68 -14.97
N ALA A 504 11.11 -26.81 -13.71
CA ALA A 504 10.86 -28.00 -12.91
C ALA A 504 9.44 -28.03 -12.31
N ASN A 505 8.63 -26.98 -12.52
CA ASN A 505 7.30 -26.82 -11.93
C ASN A 505 7.32 -27.04 -10.41
N ARG A 506 8.18 -26.31 -9.69
CA ARG A 506 8.41 -26.54 -8.26
C ARG A 506 8.64 -25.26 -7.48
N ILE A 507 8.05 -25.19 -6.30
CA ILE A 507 8.32 -24.20 -5.25
C ILE A 507 8.85 -24.92 -4.02
N THR A 508 9.95 -24.43 -3.48
CA THR A 508 10.60 -24.98 -2.28
C THR A 508 10.99 -23.88 -1.30
N THR A 509 10.96 -24.22 -0.01
CA THR A 509 11.46 -23.34 1.05
C THR A 509 12.98 -23.44 1.18
N LEU A 510 13.68 -22.32 1.08
CA LEU A 510 15.12 -22.24 1.36
C LEU A 510 15.39 -21.94 2.83
N VAL A 511 14.68 -20.92 3.35
CA VAL A 511 14.75 -20.48 4.75
C VAL A 511 13.33 -20.41 5.27
N SER A 512 13.06 -21.00 6.43
CA SER A 512 11.72 -20.98 7.04
C SER A 512 11.68 -20.14 8.30
N GLY A 513 10.50 -19.62 8.59
CA GLY A 513 10.16 -19.01 9.86
C GLY A 513 9.83 -20.04 10.95
N PRO A 514 9.22 -19.58 12.06
CA PRO A 514 8.83 -20.44 13.18
C PRO A 514 7.92 -21.61 12.78
N GLY A 515 8.16 -22.79 13.38
CA GLY A 515 7.25 -23.94 13.27
C GLY A 515 7.48 -24.89 12.08
N ARG A 516 8.41 -24.59 11.16
CA ARG A 516 8.78 -25.48 10.05
C ARG A 516 10.24 -25.93 10.15
N LYS A 517 10.54 -27.17 9.71
CA LYS A 517 11.92 -27.68 9.66
C LYS A 517 12.66 -27.04 8.47
N SER A 518 13.55 -26.08 8.74
CA SER A 518 14.49 -25.48 7.77
C SER A 518 15.77 -26.29 7.59
N ALA A 519 16.54 -25.95 6.54
CA ALA A 519 17.90 -26.44 6.32
C ALA A 519 18.87 -26.01 7.45
N CYS A 520 18.75 -24.76 7.95
CA CYS A 520 19.34 -24.35 9.24
C CYS A 520 18.43 -24.80 10.39
N ARG A 521 18.92 -25.64 11.31
CA ARG A 521 18.16 -26.01 12.52
C ARG A 521 18.52 -25.08 13.67
N PHE A 522 17.52 -24.70 14.47
CA PHE A 522 17.75 -24.05 15.77
C PHE A 522 18.69 -24.92 16.62
N GLY A 523 19.87 -24.38 16.97
CA GLY A 523 20.93 -25.10 17.68
C GLY A 523 22.08 -25.62 16.81
N ASP A 524 22.08 -25.39 15.49
CA ASP A 524 23.30 -25.53 14.68
C ASP A 524 24.27 -24.40 15.05
N PRO A 525 25.48 -24.68 15.58
CA PRO A 525 26.42 -23.66 15.99
C PRO A 525 26.90 -22.74 14.85
N LYS A 526 26.65 -23.11 13.58
CA LYS A 526 27.00 -22.29 12.41
C LYS A 526 25.87 -21.39 11.91
N CYS A 527 24.62 -21.62 12.31
CA CYS A 527 23.47 -20.81 11.89
C CYS A 527 23.07 -19.84 12.99
N ASP A 528 22.62 -18.65 12.60
CA ASP A 528 21.90 -17.78 13.52
C ASP A 528 20.60 -18.46 13.98
N THR A 529 20.42 -18.58 15.29
CA THR A 529 19.24 -19.19 15.89
C THR A 529 17.99 -18.30 15.76
N LEU A 530 18.15 -17.02 15.45
CA LEU A 530 17.04 -16.11 15.23
C LEU A 530 16.39 -16.37 13.86
N GLN A 531 15.12 -16.77 13.89
CA GLN A 531 14.31 -16.99 12.70
C GLN A 531 13.98 -15.67 12.00
N LEU A 532 13.71 -15.73 10.69
CA LEU A 532 13.18 -14.57 9.96
C LEU A 532 11.84 -14.15 10.54
N TYR A 533 11.53 -12.85 10.43
CA TYR A 533 10.29 -12.28 10.89
C TYR A 533 9.80 -11.20 9.92
N GLU A 534 8.80 -11.56 9.11
CA GLU A 534 8.26 -10.75 8.01
C GLU A 534 9.37 -10.13 7.14
N PRO A 535 10.19 -10.94 6.44
CA PRO A 535 11.18 -10.40 5.53
C PRO A 535 10.49 -9.77 4.31
N ASN A 536 10.85 -8.54 3.97
CA ASN A 536 10.24 -7.79 2.87
C ASN A 536 11.03 -7.87 1.56
N ASP A 537 12.29 -8.33 1.60
CA ASP A 537 13.13 -8.40 0.41
C ASP A 537 14.10 -9.57 0.42
N VAL A 538 14.46 -10.01 -0.77
CA VAL A 538 15.52 -10.99 -1.01
C VAL A 538 16.19 -10.71 -2.35
N LYS A 539 17.51 -10.49 -2.33
CA LYS A 539 18.30 -10.20 -3.54
C LYS A 539 19.50 -11.14 -3.65
N PRO A 540 19.80 -11.68 -4.86
CA PRO A 540 20.96 -12.53 -5.07
C PRO A 540 22.26 -11.73 -5.02
N PHE A 541 23.26 -12.22 -4.30
CA PHE A 541 24.59 -11.61 -4.20
C PHE A 541 25.67 -12.69 -4.26
N GLY A 542 26.31 -12.83 -5.43
CA GLY A 542 27.23 -13.93 -5.68
C GLY A 542 26.53 -15.29 -5.51
N ARG A 543 26.98 -16.11 -4.56
CA ARG A 543 26.38 -17.41 -4.19
C ARG A 543 25.50 -17.35 -2.93
N ALA A 544 25.15 -16.14 -2.49
CA ALA A 544 24.30 -15.90 -1.33
C ALA A 544 23.03 -15.14 -1.72
N LEU A 545 22.07 -15.11 -0.81
CA LEU A 545 20.92 -14.21 -0.82
C LEU A 545 21.07 -13.21 0.31
N ILE A 546 20.85 -11.92 0.04
CA ILE A 546 20.77 -10.88 1.06
C ILE A 546 19.29 -10.58 1.30
N ILE A 547 18.88 -10.56 2.56
CA ILE A 547 17.47 -10.52 2.98
C ILE A 547 17.27 -9.31 3.90
N ALA A 548 16.24 -8.51 3.61
CA ALA A 548 15.74 -7.49 4.54
C ALA A 548 14.77 -8.18 5.52
N ASP A 549 15.22 -8.41 6.75
CA ASP A 549 14.46 -9.11 7.80
C ASP A 549 13.77 -8.08 8.71
N THR A 550 12.65 -7.57 8.21
CA THR A 550 12.09 -6.26 8.55
C THR A 550 11.67 -6.17 10.02
N ASN A 551 10.89 -7.11 10.56
CA ASN A 551 10.45 -7.02 11.96
C ASN A 551 11.56 -7.37 12.94
N ASN A 552 12.57 -8.13 12.52
CA ASN A 552 13.79 -8.29 13.32
C ASN A 552 14.68 -7.03 13.29
N ASN A 553 14.46 -6.10 12.36
CA ASN A 553 15.28 -4.91 12.14
C ASN A 553 16.73 -5.26 11.75
N LEU A 554 16.89 -6.30 10.91
CA LEU A 554 18.19 -6.86 10.53
C LEU A 554 18.32 -7.00 9.02
N ILE A 555 19.58 -7.08 8.56
CA ILE A 555 19.90 -7.62 7.23
C ILE A 555 20.55 -8.98 7.42
N ARG A 556 20.09 -9.98 6.67
CA ARG A 556 20.57 -11.36 6.76
C ARG A 556 21.28 -11.75 5.46
N ARG A 557 22.24 -12.66 5.57
CA ARG A 557 22.89 -13.31 4.44
C ARG A 557 22.62 -14.81 4.55
N PHE A 558 22.08 -15.39 3.48
CA PHE A 558 21.88 -16.82 3.35
C PHE A 558 22.81 -17.38 2.29
N ASP A 559 23.74 -18.24 2.69
CA ASP A 559 24.61 -18.96 1.77
C ASP A 559 23.85 -20.13 1.13
N ILE A 560 23.73 -20.13 -0.21
CA ILE A 560 22.87 -21.09 -0.92
C ILE A 560 23.46 -22.50 -0.88
N ASP A 561 24.79 -22.65 -0.87
CA ASP A 561 25.43 -23.96 -0.91
C ASP A 561 25.53 -24.56 0.49
N GLU A 562 26.06 -23.78 1.42
CA GLU A 562 26.27 -24.21 2.81
C GLU A 562 24.95 -24.25 3.58
N LYS A 563 23.89 -23.62 3.06
CA LYS A 563 22.57 -23.47 3.69
C LYS A 563 22.65 -22.79 5.06
N ILE A 564 23.55 -21.82 5.20
CA ILE A 564 23.79 -21.08 6.45
C ILE A 564 23.11 -19.71 6.36
N LEU A 565 22.31 -19.37 7.37
CA LEU A 565 21.76 -18.04 7.57
C LEU A 565 22.54 -17.31 8.66
N GLU A 566 23.05 -16.11 8.35
CA GLU A 566 23.78 -15.25 9.28
C GLU A 566 23.22 -13.82 9.27
N THR A 567 23.40 -13.12 10.39
CA THR A 567 23.08 -11.69 10.48
C THR A 567 24.29 -10.85 10.09
N LEU A 568 24.10 -9.94 9.13
CA LEU A 568 25.13 -8.98 8.75
C LEU A 568 25.31 -7.94 9.85
N GLN A 569 26.48 -7.95 10.49
CA GLN A 569 26.83 -6.99 11.54
C GLN A 569 27.29 -5.67 10.91
N ILE A 570 26.34 -4.79 10.62
CA ILE A 570 26.61 -3.46 10.06
C ILE A 570 27.44 -2.64 11.07
N LYS A 571 28.59 -2.18 10.63
CA LYS A 571 29.54 -1.38 11.40
C LYS A 571 29.24 0.10 11.15
N TRP A 572 28.38 0.63 12.00
CA TRP A 572 28.16 2.06 12.12
C TRP A 572 29.45 2.72 12.59
N GLN A 573 29.81 3.86 12.00
CA GLN A 573 30.93 4.64 12.51
C GLN A 573 30.65 4.97 14.00
N PRO A 574 31.66 4.87 14.90
CA PRO A 574 31.46 5.32 16.26
C PRO A 574 31.06 6.79 16.21
N GLU A 575 30.00 7.17 16.91
CA GLU A 575 29.57 8.57 17.04
C GLU A 575 30.78 9.41 17.46
N GLY A 576 31.32 10.17 16.53
CA GLY A 576 32.40 11.10 16.81
C GLY A 576 31.86 12.09 17.83
N LYS A 577 32.53 12.19 18.99
CA LYS A 577 32.34 13.31 19.91
C LYS A 577 32.44 14.60 19.08
N SER A 578 31.32 15.29 18.93
CA SER A 578 31.29 16.66 18.45
C SER A 578 32.34 17.46 19.26
N GLN A 579 33.36 17.98 18.58
CA GLN A 579 34.24 19.00 19.13
C GLN A 579 33.63 20.37 18.91
#